data_AF-A0A9E5YBW9-F1
#
_entry.id   AF-A0A9E5YBW9-F1
#
_cell.length_a   1.000
_cell.length_b   1.000
_cell.length_c   1.000
_cell.angle_alpha   90.00
_cell.angle_beta   90.00
_cell.angle_gamma   90.00
#
_symmetry.space_group_name_H-M   'P 1'
#
loop_
_entity.id
_entity.type
_entity.pdbx_description
1 polymer ?
#
loop_
_entity_poly.entity_id
_entity_poly.type
_entity_poly.pdbx_seq_one_letter_code
_entity_poly.pdbx_strand_id
1 'polypeptide(L)'
;WIGTDKEIYKIGEDKSIKIQLEIGGSANYKDVKAAVFLADYKGVIVKRIIDEEINLICPVESYGIVSEKKLENVAKGRYIFKLKIFDIKDDIIFAVDSLPFVVE
;
A
#
# COMPACT_ATOMS: atom_id res chain seq x y z
N TRP A 1 5.23 7.44 1.18
CA TRP A 1 4.69 6.86 2.42
C TRP A 1 3.48 5.99 2.10
N ILE A 2 3.09 5.12 3.02
CA ILE A 2 1.85 4.34 2.91
C ILE A 2 1.18 4.25 4.29
N GLY A 3 -0.15 4.37 4.32
CA GLY A 3 -0.92 4.34 5.56
C GLY A 3 -2.40 4.09 5.35
N THR A 4 -3.11 4.08 6.46
CA THR A 4 -4.55 3.88 6.55
C THR A 4 -5.23 5.08 7.19
N ASP A 5 -6.53 5.24 6.95
CA ASP A 5 -7.31 6.30 7.59
C ASP A 5 -7.59 6.04 9.08
N LYS A 6 -7.48 4.77 9.52
CA LYS A 6 -7.66 4.35 10.92
C LYS A 6 -6.62 3.30 11.32
N GLU A 7 -6.36 3.23 12.63
CA GLU A 7 -5.55 2.16 13.22
C GLU A 7 -6.38 0.94 13.64
N ILE A 8 -7.69 1.12 13.83
CA ILE A 8 -8.62 0.06 14.26
C ILE A 8 -9.86 0.09 13.36
N TYR A 9 -10.19 -1.07 12.79
CA TYR A 9 -11.38 -1.31 11.99
C TYR A 9 -12.23 -2.40 12.64
N LYS A 10 -13.54 -2.18 12.71
CA LYS A 10 -14.48 -3.12 13.32
C LYS A 10 -15.36 -3.78 12.27
N ILE A 11 -15.36 -5.11 12.24
CA ILE A 11 -16.19 -5.91 11.35
C ILE A 11 -17.67 -5.65 11.70
N GLY A 12 -18.43 -5.20 10.70
CA GLY A 12 -19.86 -4.90 10.82
C GLY A 12 -20.17 -3.42 11.10
N GLU A 13 -19.21 -2.65 11.63
CA GLU A 13 -19.33 -1.18 11.74
C GLU A 13 -18.62 -0.51 10.54
N ASP A 14 -17.37 -0.90 10.28
CA ASP A 14 -16.57 -0.37 9.18
C ASP A 14 -16.78 -1.19 7.89
N LYS A 15 -17.10 -0.48 6.80
CA LYS A 15 -17.33 -1.11 5.48
C LYS A 15 -16.04 -1.33 4.70
N SER A 16 -15.05 -0.48 4.93
CA SER A 16 -13.86 -0.39 4.09
C SER A 16 -12.65 0.15 4.85
N ILE A 17 -11.47 -0.19 4.32
CA ILE A 17 -10.19 0.39 4.68
C ILE A 17 -9.82 1.38 3.57
N LYS A 18 -9.49 2.63 3.92
CA LYS A 18 -8.89 3.57 2.98
C LYS A 18 -7.38 3.52 3.09
N ILE A 19 -6.75 3.11 2.01
CA ILE A 19 -5.31 3.03 1.85
C ILE A 19 -4.87 4.31 1.16
N GLN A 20 -3.95 5.03 1.79
CA GLN A 20 -3.36 6.22 1.23
C GLN A 20 -1.89 5.95 0.93
N LEU A 21 -1.47 6.32 -0.27
CA LEU A 21 -0.15 6.10 -0.81
C LEU A 21 0.34 7.42 -1.39
N GLU A 22 1.59 7.77 -1.09
CA GLU A 22 2.29 8.84 -1.78
C GLU A 22 3.70 8.38 -2.14
N ILE A 23 4.08 8.57 -3.39
CA ILE A 23 5.40 8.26 -3.90
C ILE A 23 6.02 9.60 -4.29
N GLY A 24 7.11 9.96 -3.61
CA GLY A 24 7.85 11.18 -3.94
C GLY A 24 8.51 11.08 -5.31
N GLY A 25 8.74 12.23 -5.94
CA GLY A 25 9.48 12.31 -7.20
C GLY A 25 10.93 11.86 -7.05
N SER A 26 11.51 11.32 -8.12
CA SER A 26 12.94 11.03 -8.21
C SER A 26 13.43 11.33 -9.62
N ALA A 27 14.63 11.90 -9.74
CA ALA A 27 15.25 12.16 -11.05
C ALA A 27 15.68 10.87 -11.76
N ASN A 28 15.80 9.77 -11.01
CA ASN A 28 16.50 8.56 -11.44
C ASN A 28 15.59 7.41 -11.87
N TYR A 29 14.27 7.53 -11.66
CA TYR A 29 13.32 6.46 -11.94
C TYR A 29 12.23 6.96 -12.88
N LYS A 30 12.17 6.35 -14.07
CA LYS A 30 11.09 6.48 -15.06
C LYS A 30 10.40 5.13 -15.16
N ASP A 31 9.09 5.16 -15.35
CA ASP A 31 8.27 3.97 -15.61
C ASP A 31 8.46 2.88 -14.54
N VAL A 32 7.87 3.11 -13.37
CA VAL A 32 7.95 2.20 -12.22
C VAL A 32 6.62 1.50 -11.99
N LYS A 33 6.64 0.33 -11.37
CA LYS A 33 5.43 -0.35 -10.90
C LYS A 33 5.33 -0.23 -9.40
N ALA A 34 4.17 0.14 -8.88
CA ALA A 34 3.91 0.12 -7.45
C ALA A 34 2.90 -0.98 -7.10
N ALA A 35 3.26 -1.81 -6.12
CA ALA A 35 2.35 -2.80 -5.59
C ALA A 35 2.20 -2.65 -4.08
N VAL A 36 0.96 -2.74 -3.61
CA VAL A 36 0.64 -2.78 -2.18
C VAL A 36 0.16 -4.16 -1.80
N PHE A 37 0.76 -4.71 -0.75
CA PHE A 37 0.43 -6.00 -0.18
C PHE A 37 -0.13 -5.83 1.22
N LEU A 38 -1.21 -6.55 1.54
CA LEU A 38 -1.63 -6.78 2.90
C LEU A 38 -0.81 -7.93 3.47
N ALA A 39 -0.14 -7.69 4.59
CA ALA A 39 0.57 -8.73 5.33
C ALA A 39 0.05 -8.80 6.78
N ASP A 40 0.14 -9.98 7.38
CA ASP A 40 -0.10 -10.13 8.81
C ASP A 40 1.02 -9.46 9.63
N TYR A 41 0.85 -9.37 10.95
CA TYR A 41 1.85 -8.76 11.84
C TYR A 41 3.20 -9.50 11.88
N LYS A 42 3.27 -10.74 11.36
CA LYS A 42 4.52 -11.50 11.20
C LYS A 42 5.20 -11.19 9.86
N GLY A 43 4.60 -10.34 9.04
CA GLY A 43 5.11 -9.92 7.74
C GLY A 43 4.80 -10.89 6.61
N VAL A 44 3.97 -11.91 6.84
CA VAL A 44 3.54 -12.88 5.82
C VAL A 44 2.49 -12.21 4.92
N ILE A 45 2.75 -12.21 3.61
CA ILE A 45 1.84 -11.61 2.63
C ILE A 45 0.57 -12.46 2.56
N VAL A 46 -0.56 -11.83 2.88
CA VAL A 46 -1.89 -12.44 2.81
C VAL A 46 -2.52 -12.18 1.46
N LYS A 47 -2.36 -10.96 0.91
CA LYS A 47 -3.03 -10.55 -0.33
C LYS A 47 -2.32 -9.39 -1.02
N ARG A 48 -2.35 -9.36 -2.36
CA ARG A 48 -2.02 -8.16 -3.17
C ARG A 48 -3.27 -7.31 -3.35
N ILE A 49 -3.17 -6.00 -3.11
CA ILE A 49 -4.33 -5.10 -2.94
C ILE A 49 -4.39 -4.02 -4.01
N ILE A 50 -3.23 -3.49 -4.40
CA ILE A 50 -3.04 -2.44 -5.41
C ILE A 50 -1.92 -2.90 -6.34
N ASP A 51 -2.10 -2.67 -7.64
CA ASP A 51 -1.09 -2.90 -8.68
C ASP A 51 -1.23 -1.78 -9.70
N GLU A 52 -0.24 -0.88 -9.73
CA GLU A 52 -0.31 0.36 -10.49
C GLU A 52 0.98 0.56 -11.28
N GLU A 53 0.82 0.90 -12.56
CA GLU A 53 1.91 1.37 -13.40
C GLU A 53 2.01 2.89 -13.30
N ILE A 54 3.17 3.37 -12.88
CA ILE A 54 3.43 4.77 -12.59
C ILE A 54 4.47 5.28 -13.58
N ASN A 55 3.97 5.92 -14.63
CA ASN A 55 4.79 6.60 -15.63
C ASN A 55 5.09 8.02 -15.15
N LEU A 56 5.98 8.16 -14.15
CA LEU A 56 6.43 9.46 -13.67
C LEU A 56 7.66 9.92 -14.47
N ILE A 57 7.54 11.10 -15.08
CA ILE A 57 8.64 11.83 -15.72
C ILE A 57 8.84 13.15 -14.96
N CYS A 58 9.04 13.15 -13.65
CA CYS A 58 9.45 14.40 -12.98
C CYS A 58 10.00 14.18 -11.56
N PRO A 59 11.15 14.78 -11.20
CA PRO A 59 11.65 14.77 -9.81
C PRO A 59 10.84 15.64 -8.84
N VAL A 60 9.83 16.40 -9.29
CA VAL A 60 9.22 17.48 -8.50
C VAL A 60 7.79 17.18 -8.04
N GLU A 61 7.06 16.28 -8.70
CA GLU A 61 5.67 15.98 -8.35
C GLU A 61 5.56 14.65 -7.61
N SER A 62 4.88 14.68 -6.46
CA SER A 62 4.48 13.50 -5.73
C SER A 62 3.29 12.82 -6.42
N TYR A 63 3.34 11.50 -6.53
CA TYR A 63 2.22 10.71 -7.01
C TYR A 63 1.43 10.17 -5.82
N GLY A 64 0.18 10.60 -5.71
CA GLY A 64 -0.73 10.21 -4.63
C GLY A 64 -1.86 9.30 -5.13
N ILE A 65 -2.14 8.22 -4.39
CA ILE A 65 -3.33 7.38 -4.59
C ILE A 65 -4.07 7.27 -3.26
N VAL A 66 -5.39 7.37 -3.33
CA VAL A 66 -6.29 6.89 -2.28
C VAL A 66 -7.11 5.74 -2.85
N SER A 67 -7.03 4.57 -2.22
CA SER A 67 -7.76 3.38 -2.64
C SER A 67 -8.63 2.87 -1.51
N GLU A 68 -9.87 2.53 -1.80
CA GLU A 68 -10.81 1.98 -0.83
C GLU A 68 -11.00 0.48 -1.05
N LYS A 69 -10.88 -0.31 0.01
CA LYS A 69 -10.99 -1.78 -0.05
C LYS A 69 -11.98 -2.28 0.99
N LYS A 70 -12.94 -3.09 0.54
CA LYS A 70 -13.97 -3.67 1.42
C LYS A 70 -13.34 -4.57 2.49
N LEU A 71 -13.86 -4.46 3.71
CA LEU A 71 -13.42 -5.23 4.87
C LEU A 71 -14.04 -6.64 4.94
N GLU A 72 -15.09 -6.90 4.15
CA GLU A 72 -16.03 -8.04 4.28
C GLU A 72 -15.39 -9.44 4.30
N ASN A 73 -14.13 -9.60 3.88
CA ASN A 73 -13.41 -10.89 3.86
C ASN A 73 -12.02 -10.84 4.54
N VAL A 74 -11.75 -9.82 5.36
CA VAL A 74 -10.51 -9.74 6.13
C VAL A 74 -10.75 -10.40 7.48
N ALA A 75 -9.92 -11.40 7.82
CA ALA A 75 -9.99 -12.04 9.13
C ALA A 75 -9.65 -11.02 10.23
N LYS A 76 -10.11 -11.29 11.46
CA LYS A 76 -9.69 -10.48 12.60
C LYS A 76 -8.20 -10.69 12.86
N GLY A 77 -7.50 -9.61 13.17
CA GLY A 77 -6.08 -9.66 13.42
C GLY A 77 -5.37 -8.32 13.26
N ARG A 78 -4.06 -8.37 13.44
CA ARG A 78 -3.16 -7.22 13.24
C ARG A 78 -2.44 -7.36 11.90
N TYR A 79 -2.44 -6.28 11.15
CA TYR A 79 -1.97 -6.23 9.77
C TYR A 79 -1.03 -5.04 9.54
N ILE A 80 -0.24 -5.13 8.48
CA ILE A 80 0.56 -4.04 7.91
C ILE A 80 0.34 -4.02 6.39
N PHE A 81 0.42 -2.84 5.79
CA PHE A 81 0.58 -2.72 4.35
C PHE A 81 2.06 -2.64 3.99
N LYS A 82 2.46 -3.40 2.98
CA LYS A 82 3.80 -3.33 2.39
C LYS A 82 3.70 -2.70 1.01
N LEU A 83 4.32 -1.54 0.83
CA LEU A 83 4.52 -0.94 -0.48
C LEU A 83 5.84 -1.44 -1.05
N LYS A 84 5.82 -1.91 -2.29
CA LYS A 84 7.03 -2.18 -3.08
C LYS A 84 6.94 -1.41 -4.40
N ILE A 85 8.04 -0.76 -4.74
CA ILE A 85 8.24 -0.12 -6.04
C ILE A 85 9.26 -0.95 -6.81
N PHE A 86 8.92 -1.28 -8.04
CA PHE A 86 9.72 -2.07 -8.96
C PHE A 86 10.13 -1.22 -10.15
N ASP A 87 11.31 -1.50 -10.69
CA ASP A 87 11.70 -0.98 -11.99
C ASP A 87 11.08 -1.83 -13.14
N ILE A 88 11.39 -1.47 -14.37
CA ILE A 88 10.93 -2.19 -15.58
C ILE A 88 11.41 -3.64 -15.68
N LYS A 89 12.41 -4.05 -14.90
CA LYS A 89 12.94 -5.42 -14.84
C LYS A 89 12.33 -6.24 -13.70
N ASP A 90 11.35 -5.65 -13.00
CA ASP A 90 10.71 -6.21 -11.80
C ASP A 90 11.68 -6.34 -10.60
N ASP A 91 12.79 -5.59 -10.59
CA ASP A 91 13.67 -5.49 -9.44
C ASP A 91 13.11 -4.50 -8.41
N ILE A 92 13.15 -4.85 -7.12
CA ILE A 92 12.66 -3.97 -6.04
C ILE A 92 13.67 -2.83 -5.85
N ILE A 93 13.26 -1.61 -6.16
CA ILE A 93 14.06 -0.40 -5.96
C ILE A 93 13.74 0.34 -4.66
N PHE A 94 12.53 0.14 -4.13
CA PHE A 94 12.11 0.72 -2.87
C PHE A 94 11.05 -0.13 -2.19
N ALA A 95 11.12 -0.24 -0.88
CA ALA A 95 10.11 -0.91 -0.07
C ALA A 95 9.89 -0.17 1.24
N VAL A 96 8.64 -0.06 1.67
CA VAL A 96 8.28 0.53 2.96
C VAL A 96 7.03 -0.14 3.51
N ASP A 97 7.00 -0.27 4.83
CA ASP A 97 5.87 -0.82 5.58
C ASP A 97 5.06 0.33 6.20
N SER A 98 3.74 0.16 6.28
CA SER A 98 2.86 1.07 7.01
C SER A 98 3.00 0.88 8.52
N LEU A 99 2.42 1.81 9.29
CA LEU A 99 2.08 1.52 10.67
C LEU A 99 1.11 0.33 10.74
N PRO A 100 1.21 -0.52 11.79
CA PRO A 100 0.25 -1.60 11.97
C PRO A 100 -1.15 -1.08 12.26
N PHE A 101 -2.15 -1.78 11.74
CA PHE A 101 -3.55 -1.57 12.06
C PHE A 101 -4.21 -2.89 12.48
N VAL A 102 -5.38 -2.79 13.09
CA VAL A 102 -6.12 -3.90 13.68
C VAL A 102 -7.49 -4.01 13.02
N VAL A 103 -7.90 -5.24 12.73
CA VAL A 103 -9.26 -5.60 12.32
C VAL A 103 -9.87 -6.46 13.44
N GLU A 104 -10.97 -5.99 14.03
CA GLU A 104 -11.62 -6.57 15.21
C GLU A 104 -13.11 -6.85 15.02
#